data_AF-A0A8S1YL56-F1
#
_entry.id   AF-A0A8S1YL56-F1
#
_cell.length_a   1.000
_cell.length_b   1.000
_cell.length_c   1.000
_cell.angle_alpha   90.00
_cell.angle_beta   90.00
_cell.angle_gamma   90.00
#
_symmetry.space_group_name_H-M   'P 1'
#
loop_
_entity.id
_entity.type
_entity.pdbx_description
1 polymer ?
#
loop_
_entity_poly.entity_id
_entity_poly.type
_entity_poly.pdbx_seq_one_letter_code
_entity_poly.pdbx_strand_id
1 'polypeptide(L)'
;MFSVEIHYARIIWQLIMPFIYIIFFLGIYNIIVKFCSTEYSLSVITTTFIYIYIQNQPNLIGGFISLISFRSISGYQWIQANVAYRYDTPQHFIWLAVFCLPGLFLFAFLIPSLFFISLYINRNILNEKRIRQKLGYLYNEYKTSAYFWEIVKIVEKELVIIFLSYYDDDIIQKGTLVLLVVYLYSELNYRFRPYKMSTLNNLDAHSAKVCQVSIILGCGIYINQLYGNIETQIPYFLILVVLNFFYLLMLLNQILKSYWEDLDDQLDKLREKIIAIAPWTMDYPCLRIYLESSIKRRKRVQGQYQKIKKYLLSYAKPIKELKDNLNSIQNEIRPSINMSITINQIRIFKEIQKQI
;
A
#
# COMPACT_ATOMS: atom_id res chain seq x y z
N MET A 1 13.03 7.01 -48.11
CA MET A 1 12.92 5.85 -47.20
C MET A 1 12.78 6.43 -45.81
N PHE A 2 11.60 6.35 -45.18
CA PHE A 2 11.39 6.93 -43.86
C PHE A 2 12.23 6.16 -42.83
N SER A 3 13.44 6.66 -42.53
CA SER A 3 14.22 6.16 -41.41
C SER A 3 13.47 6.56 -40.13
N VAL A 4 12.93 5.58 -39.42
CA VAL A 4 12.27 5.81 -38.14
C VAL A 4 13.31 6.33 -37.15
N GLU A 5 13.09 7.53 -36.63
CA GLU A 5 14.00 8.13 -35.65
C GLU A 5 13.99 7.32 -34.34
N ILE A 6 15.13 7.31 -33.66
CA ILE A 6 15.38 6.42 -32.51
C ILE A 6 14.35 6.57 -31.38
N HIS A 7 13.81 7.78 -31.19
CA HIS A 7 12.83 8.04 -30.13
C HIS A 7 11.46 7.43 -30.44
N TYR A 8 11.01 7.39 -31.71
CA TYR A 8 9.82 6.63 -32.09
C TYR A 8 10.08 5.13 -32.07
N ALA A 9 11.24 4.68 -32.57
CA ALA A 9 11.63 3.28 -32.57
C ALA A 9 11.61 2.68 -31.15
N ARG A 10 12.05 3.46 -30.15
CA ARG A 10 11.99 3.08 -28.74
C ARG A 10 10.56 2.81 -28.27
N ILE A 11 9.58 3.65 -28.62
CA ILE A 11 8.18 3.46 -28.21
C ILE A 11 7.54 2.30 -28.98
N ILE A 12 7.85 2.14 -30.27
CA ILE A 12 7.43 0.97 -31.05
C ILE A 12 7.95 -0.31 -30.41
N TRP A 13 9.22 -0.33 -29.98
CA TRP A 13 9.79 -1.46 -29.26
C TRP A 13 9.07 -1.74 -27.94
N GLN A 14 8.75 -0.69 -27.17
CA GLN A 14 7.96 -0.82 -25.94
C GLN A 14 6.55 -1.37 -26.20
N LEU A 15 5.94 -1.09 -27.34
CA LEU A 15 4.65 -1.67 -27.74
C LEU A 15 4.77 -3.16 -28.09
N ILE A 16 5.90 -3.57 -28.69
CA ILE A 16 6.15 -4.97 -29.08
C ILE A 16 6.43 -5.84 -27.85
N MET A 17 7.15 -5.35 -26.85
CA MET A 17 7.59 -6.13 -25.68
C MET A 17 6.45 -6.85 -24.93
N PRO A 18 5.29 -6.22 -24.62
CA PRO A 18 4.15 -6.91 -24.02
C PRO A 18 3.69 -8.14 -24.80
N PHE A 19 3.66 -8.08 -26.14
CA PHE A 19 3.26 -9.22 -26.97
C PHE A 19 4.27 -10.36 -26.89
N ILE A 20 5.56 -10.05 -26.86
CA ILE A 20 6.61 -11.06 -26.65
C ILE A 20 6.41 -11.76 -25.30
N TYR A 21 6.15 -11.00 -24.23
CA TYR A 21 5.89 -11.57 -22.90
C TYR A 21 4.63 -12.45 -22.87
N ILE A 22 3.56 -12.02 -23.53
CA ILE A 22 2.32 -12.80 -23.65
C ILE A 22 2.59 -14.11 -24.39
N ILE A 23 3.23 -14.05 -25.56
CA ILE A 23 3.52 -15.24 -26.38
C ILE A 23 4.42 -16.22 -25.61
N PHE A 24 5.46 -15.71 -24.96
CA PHE A 24 6.37 -16.52 -24.17
C PHE A 24 5.67 -17.20 -22.98
N PHE A 25 4.92 -16.44 -22.19
CA PHE A 25 4.21 -16.97 -21.01
C PHE A 25 3.13 -17.99 -21.42
N LEU A 26 2.30 -17.67 -22.42
CA LEU A 26 1.27 -18.59 -22.89
C LEU A 26 1.86 -19.83 -23.58
N GLY A 27 3.01 -19.68 -24.24
CA GLY A 27 3.78 -20.80 -24.79
C GLY A 27 4.20 -21.78 -23.69
N ILE A 28 4.82 -21.29 -22.61
CA ILE A 28 5.18 -22.10 -21.44
C ILE A 28 3.94 -22.73 -20.81
N TYR A 29 2.85 -21.97 -20.65
CA TYR A 29 1.61 -22.47 -20.08
C TYR A 29 1.05 -23.65 -20.89
N ASN A 30 1.00 -23.53 -22.22
CA ASN A 30 0.52 -24.59 -23.11
C ASN A 30 1.43 -25.83 -23.05
N ILE A 31 2.75 -25.65 -22.95
CA ILE A 31 3.71 -26.75 -22.74
C ILE A 31 3.40 -27.46 -21.42
N ILE A 32 3.25 -26.73 -20.32
CA ILE A 32 2.94 -27.32 -18.99
C ILE A 32 1.60 -28.06 -19.02
N VAL A 33 0.56 -27.49 -19.63
CA VAL A 33 -0.75 -28.15 -19.75
C VAL A 33 -0.63 -29.47 -20.51
N LYS A 34 0.14 -29.49 -21.60
CA LYS A 34 0.35 -30.69 -22.42
C LYS A 34 1.22 -31.74 -21.72
N PHE A 35 2.28 -31.34 -21.03
CA PHE A 35 3.23 -32.26 -20.39
C PHE A 35 2.79 -32.73 -19.00
N CYS A 36 2.08 -31.91 -18.24
CA CYS A 36 1.63 -32.23 -16.88
C CYS A 36 0.16 -32.66 -16.80
N SER A 37 -0.53 -32.80 -17.93
CA SER A 37 -1.94 -33.21 -18.03
C SER A 37 -2.88 -32.39 -17.12
N THR A 38 -2.60 -31.10 -16.97
CA THR A 38 -3.44 -30.19 -16.17
C THR A 38 -4.62 -29.66 -16.98
N GLU A 39 -5.74 -29.32 -16.33
CA GLU A 39 -6.89 -28.76 -17.03
C GLU A 39 -6.59 -27.37 -17.57
N TYR A 40 -6.99 -27.12 -18.83
CA TYR A 40 -6.86 -25.80 -19.43
C TYR A 40 -7.83 -24.81 -18.79
N SER A 41 -7.33 -23.65 -18.38
CA SER A 41 -8.12 -22.62 -17.71
C SER A 41 -8.07 -21.30 -18.46
N LEU A 42 -9.22 -20.85 -18.94
CA LEU A 42 -9.36 -19.55 -19.63
C LEU A 42 -8.95 -18.37 -18.73
N SER A 43 -9.07 -18.55 -17.41
CA SER A 43 -8.71 -17.54 -16.42
C SER A 43 -7.26 -17.09 -16.56
N VAL A 44 -6.33 -18.02 -16.78
CA VAL A 44 -4.90 -17.74 -16.91
C VAL A 44 -4.65 -16.74 -18.05
N ILE A 45 -5.25 -16.97 -19.22
CA ILE A 45 -5.10 -16.08 -20.38
C ILE A 45 -5.59 -14.68 -20.04
N THR A 46 -6.81 -14.55 -19.53
CA THR A 46 -7.40 -13.24 -19.22
C THR A 46 -6.59 -12.51 -18.15
N THR A 47 -6.13 -13.21 -17.11
CA THR A 47 -5.30 -12.61 -16.06
C THR A 47 -3.94 -12.17 -16.60
N THR A 48 -3.34 -12.92 -17.54
CA THR A 48 -2.07 -12.56 -18.18
C THR A 48 -2.20 -11.27 -18.98
N PHE A 49 -3.23 -11.13 -19.81
CA PHE A 49 -3.45 -9.89 -20.58
C PHE A 49 -3.65 -8.68 -19.67
N ILE A 50 -4.49 -8.81 -18.63
CA ILE A 50 -4.74 -7.71 -17.68
C ILE A 50 -3.47 -7.36 -16.91
N TYR A 51 -2.75 -8.36 -16.39
CA TYR A 51 -1.48 -8.17 -15.65
C TYR A 51 -0.43 -7.45 -16.50
N ILE A 52 -0.16 -7.97 -17.70
CA ILE A 52 0.86 -7.41 -18.61
C ILE A 52 0.50 -6.00 -19.04
N TYR A 53 -0.79 -5.72 -19.26
CA TYR A 53 -1.26 -4.37 -19.51
C TYR A 53 -0.96 -3.45 -18.30
N ILE A 54 -1.45 -3.79 -17.10
CA ILE A 54 -1.30 -2.94 -15.90
C ILE A 54 0.18 -2.68 -15.58
N GLN A 55 1.05 -3.66 -15.81
CA GLN A 55 2.47 -3.53 -15.56
C GLN A 55 3.20 -2.62 -16.57
N ASN A 56 2.83 -2.68 -17.85
CA ASN A 56 3.55 -1.96 -18.91
C ASN A 56 2.96 -0.60 -19.26
N GLN A 57 1.67 -0.39 -18.97
CA GLN A 57 0.95 0.81 -19.32
C GLN A 57 1.62 2.11 -18.82
N PRO A 58 2.13 2.21 -17.57
CA PRO A 58 2.85 3.40 -17.11
C PRO A 58 4.02 3.81 -18.01
N ASN A 59 4.81 2.84 -18.47
CA ASN A 59 5.98 3.09 -19.32
C ASN A 59 5.57 3.58 -20.71
N LEU A 60 4.51 3.01 -21.29
CA LEU A 60 3.99 3.42 -22.59
C LEU A 60 3.43 4.84 -22.54
N ILE A 61 2.61 5.13 -21.53
CA ILE A 61 2.00 6.45 -21.35
C ILE A 61 3.08 7.51 -21.13
N GLY A 62 4.06 7.26 -20.26
CA GLY A 62 5.19 8.18 -20.07
C GLY A 62 6.01 8.38 -21.34
N GLY A 63 6.22 7.32 -22.12
CA GLY A 63 6.85 7.39 -23.43
C GLY A 63 6.10 8.28 -24.42
N PHE A 64 4.79 8.10 -24.57
CA PHE A 64 3.95 8.94 -25.42
C PHE A 64 3.92 10.40 -24.97
N ILE A 65 3.77 10.65 -23.67
CA ILE A 65 3.76 12.03 -23.14
C ILE A 65 5.11 12.70 -23.39
N SER A 66 6.23 12.00 -23.22
CA SER A 66 7.55 12.56 -23.52
C SER A 66 7.77 12.91 -25.00
N LEU A 67 7.04 12.27 -25.93
CA LEU A 67 7.04 12.62 -27.35
C LEU A 67 6.10 13.79 -27.65
N ILE A 68 5.00 13.92 -26.91
CA ILE A 68 4.03 15.00 -27.06
C ILE A 68 4.52 16.30 -26.42
N SER A 69 5.30 16.20 -25.36
CA SER A 69 5.88 17.33 -24.64
C SER A 69 7.12 17.89 -25.33
N PHE A 70 7.38 19.17 -25.09
CA PHE A 70 8.53 19.89 -25.61
C PHE A 70 9.35 20.53 -24.50
N ARG A 71 10.61 20.80 -24.79
CA ARG A 71 11.53 21.57 -23.95
C ARG A 71 11.96 22.84 -24.68
N SER A 72 11.92 23.98 -24.00
CA SER A 72 12.38 25.25 -24.57
C SER A 72 13.85 25.48 -24.29
N ILE A 73 14.68 25.54 -25.33
CA ILE A 73 16.12 25.82 -25.23
C ILE A 73 16.48 26.89 -26.24
N SER A 74 17.01 28.02 -25.76
CA SER A 74 17.43 29.15 -26.59
C SER A 74 16.31 29.68 -27.51
N GLY A 75 15.07 29.73 -27.02
CA GLY A 75 13.91 30.24 -27.77
C GLY A 75 13.29 29.23 -28.75
N TYR A 76 13.78 27.99 -28.77
CA TYR A 76 13.31 26.93 -29.66
C TYR A 76 12.74 25.73 -28.91
N GLN A 77 11.77 25.07 -29.51
CA GLN A 77 11.10 23.89 -28.95
C GLN A 77 11.73 22.60 -29.48
N TRP A 78 12.19 21.76 -28.56
CA TRP A 78 12.80 20.47 -28.83
C TRP A 78 11.94 19.35 -28.25
N ILE A 79 11.94 18.19 -28.87
CA ILE A 79 11.17 17.03 -28.37
C ILE A 79 11.76 16.59 -27.03
N GLN A 80 10.96 16.48 -25.98
CA GLN A 80 11.46 16.14 -24.65
C GLN A 80 12.11 14.75 -24.61
N ALA A 81 11.54 13.77 -25.32
CA ALA A 81 12.10 12.43 -25.45
C ALA A 81 13.52 12.41 -26.06
N ASN A 82 13.83 13.38 -26.93
CA ASN A 82 15.16 13.52 -27.52
C ASN A 82 15.40 14.95 -28.04
N VAL A 83 16.19 15.70 -27.27
CA VAL A 83 16.52 17.12 -27.52
C VAL A 83 17.39 17.33 -28.78
N ALA A 84 17.86 16.26 -29.44
CA ALA A 84 18.52 16.39 -30.74
C ALA A 84 17.55 16.76 -31.89
N TYR A 85 16.24 16.62 -31.68
CA TYR A 85 15.22 16.79 -32.72
C TYR A 85 14.24 17.93 -32.39
N ARG A 86 13.87 18.67 -33.44
CA ARG A 86 12.99 19.84 -33.35
C ARG A 86 11.52 19.44 -33.27
N TYR A 87 10.80 20.07 -32.35
CA TYR A 87 9.38 19.80 -32.10
C TYR A 87 8.49 20.39 -33.21
N ASP A 88 8.84 21.57 -33.70
CA ASP A 88 8.10 22.37 -34.68
C ASP A 88 8.24 21.88 -36.14
N THR A 89 8.59 20.61 -36.35
CA THR A 89 8.78 20.05 -37.69
C THR A 89 7.50 19.39 -38.22
N PRO A 90 7.18 19.51 -39.53
CA PRO A 90 6.02 18.84 -40.12
C PRO A 90 6.03 17.32 -39.92
N GLN A 91 7.23 16.72 -39.94
CA GLN A 91 7.41 15.29 -39.70
C GLN A 91 6.98 14.90 -38.29
N HIS A 92 7.36 15.68 -37.27
CA HIS A 92 6.93 15.43 -35.89
C HIS A 92 5.42 15.56 -35.74
N PHE A 93 4.79 16.56 -36.38
CA PHE A 93 3.32 16.70 -36.36
C PHE A 93 2.59 15.48 -36.92
N ILE A 94 3.12 14.84 -37.98
CA ILE A 94 2.55 13.59 -38.50
C ILE A 94 2.66 12.47 -37.46
N TRP A 95 3.82 12.32 -36.82
CA TRP A 95 4.00 11.34 -35.75
C TRP A 95 3.10 11.59 -34.54
N LEU A 96 2.89 12.86 -34.15
CA LEU A 96 1.96 13.22 -33.09
C LEU A 96 0.54 12.78 -33.44
N ALA A 97 0.05 13.12 -34.64
CA ALA A 97 -1.33 12.85 -35.05
C ALA A 97 -1.63 11.36 -35.30
N VAL A 98 -0.68 10.63 -35.91
CA VAL A 98 -0.93 9.25 -36.36
C VAL A 98 -0.48 8.22 -35.33
N PHE A 99 0.50 8.53 -34.50
CA PHE A 99 1.10 7.57 -33.57
C PHE A 99 0.92 7.96 -32.11
N CYS A 100 1.38 9.14 -31.69
CA CYS A 100 1.40 9.50 -30.27
C CYS A 100 0.01 9.72 -29.68
N LEU A 101 -0.84 10.54 -30.32
CA LEU A 101 -2.18 10.85 -29.81
C LEU A 101 -3.10 9.61 -29.84
N PRO A 102 -3.17 8.83 -30.93
CA PRO A 102 -3.98 7.60 -30.94
C PRO A 102 -3.46 6.55 -29.95
N GLY A 103 -2.14 6.40 -29.84
CA GLY A 103 -1.51 5.50 -28.87
C GLY A 103 -1.84 5.90 -27.43
N LEU A 104 -1.64 7.17 -27.07
CA LEU A 104 -2.00 7.68 -25.76
C LEU A 104 -3.49 7.50 -25.47
N PHE A 105 -4.38 7.83 -26.42
CA PHE A 105 -5.82 7.63 -26.27
C PHE A 105 -6.18 6.17 -25.98
N LEU A 106 -5.59 5.24 -26.74
CA LEU A 106 -5.82 3.81 -26.60
C LEU A 106 -5.41 3.30 -25.21
N PHE A 107 -4.18 3.62 -24.78
CA PHE A 107 -3.58 3.05 -23.57
C PHE A 107 -3.93 3.81 -22.28
N ALA A 108 -4.20 5.12 -22.33
CA ALA A 108 -4.58 5.90 -21.16
C ALA A 108 -6.09 5.93 -20.94
N PHE A 109 -6.90 5.91 -22.01
CA PHE A 109 -8.35 6.12 -21.87
C PHE A 109 -9.17 4.91 -22.28
N LEU A 110 -8.96 4.36 -23.48
CA LEU A 110 -9.85 3.33 -24.01
C LEU A 110 -9.79 2.05 -23.17
N ILE A 111 -8.60 1.52 -22.90
CA ILE A 111 -8.45 0.25 -22.18
C ILE A 111 -8.94 0.35 -20.72
N PRO A 112 -8.56 1.37 -19.91
CA PRO A 112 -9.08 1.51 -18.55
C PRO A 112 -10.60 1.70 -18.52
N SER A 113 -11.16 2.43 -19.49
CA SER A 113 -12.61 2.61 -19.62
C SER A 113 -13.31 1.28 -19.90
N LEU A 114 -12.76 0.43 -20.78
CA LEU A 114 -13.29 -0.91 -21.04
C LEU A 114 -13.26 -1.79 -19.79
N PHE A 115 -12.20 -1.73 -18.99
CA PHE A 115 -12.15 -2.44 -17.71
C PHE A 115 -13.21 -1.93 -16.72
N PHE A 116 -13.35 -0.61 -16.58
CA PHE A 116 -14.35 -0.01 -15.72
C PHE A 116 -15.77 -0.38 -16.14
N ILE A 117 -16.10 -0.25 -17.43
CA ILE A 117 -17.42 -0.60 -17.99
C ILE A 117 -17.71 -2.09 -17.75
N SER A 118 -16.73 -2.96 -18.01
CA SER A 118 -16.87 -4.41 -17.79
C SER A 118 -17.15 -4.74 -16.32
N LEU A 119 -16.47 -4.09 -15.38
CA LEU A 119 -16.75 -4.24 -13.95
C LEU A 119 -18.11 -3.68 -13.56
N TYR A 120 -18.48 -2.50 -14.08
CA TYR A 120 -19.73 -1.82 -13.75
C TYR A 120 -20.96 -2.60 -14.22
N ILE A 121 -20.92 -3.16 -15.43
CA ILE A 121 -22.01 -4.00 -15.98
C ILE A 121 -22.16 -5.27 -15.14
N ASN A 122 -21.05 -5.91 -14.76
CA ASN A 122 -21.06 -7.18 -14.02
C ASN A 122 -21.12 -7.02 -12.49
N ARG A 123 -21.30 -5.81 -11.96
CA ARG A 123 -21.17 -5.49 -10.51
C ARG A 123 -22.03 -6.36 -9.58
N ASN A 124 -23.21 -6.78 -10.05
CA ASN A 124 -24.15 -7.58 -9.25
C ASN A 124 -23.79 -9.08 -9.22
N ILE A 125 -22.95 -9.54 -10.16
CA ILE A 125 -22.60 -10.96 -10.37
C ILE A 125 -21.08 -11.21 -10.28
N LEU A 126 -20.34 -10.29 -9.66
CA LEU A 126 -18.88 -10.40 -9.49
C LEU A 126 -18.43 -11.65 -8.71
N ASN A 127 -19.31 -12.25 -7.90
CA ASN A 127 -18.97 -13.45 -7.16
C ASN A 127 -19.12 -14.74 -7.99
N GLU A 128 -19.74 -14.67 -9.17
CA GLU A 128 -19.89 -15.83 -10.03
C GLU A 128 -18.53 -16.32 -10.56
N LYS A 129 -18.33 -17.64 -10.56
CA LYS A 129 -17.09 -18.29 -11.01
C LYS A 129 -16.65 -17.79 -12.39
N ARG A 130 -17.59 -17.63 -13.32
CA ARG A 130 -17.31 -17.19 -14.71
C ARG A 130 -16.73 -15.77 -14.77
N ILE A 131 -17.33 -14.82 -14.04
CA ILE A 131 -16.88 -13.43 -14.01
C ILE A 131 -15.55 -13.32 -13.26
N ARG A 132 -15.46 -14.02 -12.12
CA ARG A 132 -14.25 -14.07 -11.29
C ARG A 132 -13.05 -14.65 -12.03
N GLN A 133 -13.25 -15.62 -12.91
CA GLN A 133 -12.17 -16.16 -13.75
C GLN A 133 -11.66 -15.14 -14.77
N LYS A 134 -12.54 -14.31 -15.35
CA LYS A 134 -12.18 -13.35 -16.40
C LYS A 134 -11.63 -12.03 -15.88
N LEU A 135 -12.28 -11.48 -14.86
CA LEU A 135 -12.02 -10.13 -14.34
C LEU A 135 -11.44 -10.13 -12.93
N GLY A 136 -11.30 -11.29 -12.30
CA GLY A 136 -10.92 -11.40 -10.89
C GLY A 136 -9.59 -10.73 -10.56
N TYR A 137 -8.65 -10.63 -11.52
CA TYR A 137 -7.42 -9.87 -11.33
C TYR A 137 -7.69 -8.41 -10.90
N LEU A 138 -8.71 -7.77 -11.47
CA LEU A 138 -9.02 -6.36 -11.21
C LEU A 138 -9.67 -6.11 -9.84
N TYR A 139 -10.29 -7.13 -9.21
CA TYR A 139 -11.10 -6.88 -8.00
C TYR A 139 -11.04 -7.92 -6.89
N ASN A 140 -10.37 -9.06 -7.07
CA ASN A 140 -10.38 -10.14 -6.07
C ASN A 140 -9.83 -9.70 -4.70
N GLU A 141 -8.86 -8.78 -4.69
CA GLU A 141 -8.23 -8.25 -3.48
C GLU A 141 -9.08 -7.19 -2.77
N TYR A 142 -10.03 -6.58 -3.50
CA TYR A 142 -10.86 -5.47 -3.03
C TYR A 142 -12.20 -5.93 -2.49
N LYS A 143 -12.77 -5.15 -1.58
CA LYS A 143 -14.13 -5.33 -1.07
C LYS A 143 -15.13 -5.15 -2.21
N THR A 144 -16.28 -5.82 -2.08
CA THR A 144 -17.38 -5.69 -3.05
C THR A 144 -17.86 -4.25 -3.20
N SER A 145 -17.78 -3.43 -2.15
CA SER A 145 -18.11 -1.99 -2.18
C SER A 145 -17.08 -1.12 -2.93
N ALA A 146 -15.87 -1.64 -3.17
CA ALA A 146 -14.75 -0.93 -3.79
C ALA A 146 -14.16 -1.73 -4.96
N TYR A 147 -15.01 -2.42 -5.74
CA TYR A 147 -14.58 -3.29 -6.83
C TYR A 147 -13.82 -2.56 -7.96
N PHE A 148 -14.00 -1.24 -8.08
CA PHE A 148 -13.38 -0.39 -9.10
C PHE A 148 -12.00 0.14 -8.71
N TRP A 149 -11.47 -0.27 -7.54
CA TRP A 149 -10.28 0.35 -6.96
C TRP A 149 -9.02 0.23 -7.84
N GLU A 150 -8.87 -0.85 -8.61
CA GLU A 150 -7.74 -0.97 -9.54
C GLU A 150 -7.75 0.17 -10.59
N ILE A 151 -8.92 0.59 -11.03
CA ILE A 151 -9.07 1.70 -11.98
C ILE A 151 -8.63 3.01 -11.33
N VAL A 152 -8.95 3.24 -10.06
CA VAL A 152 -8.50 4.42 -9.31
C VAL A 152 -6.97 4.47 -9.25
N LYS A 153 -6.31 3.32 -9.01
CA LYS A 153 -4.84 3.22 -8.99
C LYS A 153 -4.22 3.45 -10.37
N ILE A 154 -4.88 3.00 -11.45
CA ILE A 154 -4.44 3.28 -12.82
C ILE A 154 -4.49 4.80 -13.08
N VAL A 155 -5.64 5.44 -12.80
CA VAL A 155 -5.82 6.89 -13.01
C VAL A 155 -4.86 7.72 -12.16
N GLU A 156 -4.62 7.34 -10.91
CA GLU A 156 -3.61 7.99 -10.06
C GLU A 156 -2.22 7.98 -10.73
N LYS A 157 -1.76 6.80 -11.16
CA LYS A 157 -0.45 6.66 -11.82
C LYS A 157 -0.37 7.48 -13.10
N GLU A 158 -1.43 7.49 -13.91
CA GLU A 158 -1.49 8.29 -15.12
C GLU A 158 -1.35 9.78 -14.85
N LEU A 159 -2.10 10.32 -13.88
CA LEU A 159 -2.00 11.72 -13.48
C LEU A 159 -0.60 12.08 -12.98
N VAL A 160 0.01 11.20 -12.18
CA VAL A 160 1.40 11.38 -11.72
C VAL A 160 2.36 11.45 -12.92
N ILE A 161 2.25 10.54 -13.88
CA ILE A 161 3.14 10.50 -15.06
C ILE A 161 2.96 11.74 -15.94
N ILE A 162 1.72 12.19 -16.14
CA ILE A 162 1.39 13.41 -16.90
C ILE A 162 2.08 14.61 -16.27
N PHE A 163 1.92 14.83 -14.96
CA PHE A 163 2.56 15.96 -14.29
C PHE A 163 4.08 15.83 -14.24
N LEU A 164 4.60 14.61 -14.06
CA LEU A 164 6.05 14.38 -14.06
C LEU A 164 6.70 14.72 -15.40
N SER A 165 6.01 14.40 -16.50
CA SER A 165 6.55 14.57 -17.85
C SER A 165 6.33 16.00 -18.36
N TYR A 166 5.14 16.58 -18.13
CA TYR A 166 4.82 17.92 -18.63
C TYR A 166 5.59 19.04 -17.93
N TYR A 167 5.76 18.95 -16.60
CA TYR A 167 6.45 19.98 -15.80
C TYR A 167 7.92 19.62 -15.52
N ASP A 168 8.60 18.97 -16.47
CA ASP A 168 9.95 18.46 -16.22
C ASP A 168 10.97 19.56 -15.88
N ASP A 169 10.83 20.73 -16.50
CA ASP A 169 11.67 21.90 -16.25
C ASP A 169 11.31 22.67 -14.95
N ASP A 170 10.06 22.59 -14.46
CA ASP A 170 9.63 23.25 -13.23
C ASP A 170 9.39 22.25 -12.10
N ILE A 171 10.47 21.99 -11.35
CA ILE A 171 10.49 20.99 -10.29
C ILE A 171 9.50 21.32 -9.15
N ILE A 172 9.26 22.60 -8.85
CA ILE A 172 8.37 23.01 -7.76
C ILE A 172 6.90 22.82 -8.18
N GLN A 173 6.52 23.25 -9.38
CA GLN A 173 5.19 23.02 -9.93
C GLN A 173 4.92 21.53 -10.08
N LYS A 174 5.88 20.77 -10.62
CA LYS A 174 5.84 19.31 -10.74
C LYS A 174 5.58 18.64 -9.40
N GLY A 175 6.39 18.97 -8.39
CA GLY A 175 6.25 18.42 -7.05
C GLY A 175 4.90 18.73 -6.41
N THR A 176 4.40 19.96 -6.57
CA THR A 176 3.12 20.39 -5.99
C THR A 176 1.92 19.67 -6.60
N LEU A 177 1.88 19.52 -7.93
CA LEU A 177 0.79 18.82 -8.62
C LEU A 177 0.80 17.32 -8.33
N VAL A 178 1.97 16.68 -8.32
CA VAL A 178 2.09 15.27 -7.93
C VAL A 178 1.67 15.08 -6.48
N LEU A 179 2.07 15.97 -5.57
CA LEU A 179 1.64 15.93 -4.17
C LEU A 179 0.11 16.03 -4.04
N LEU A 180 -0.54 16.89 -4.83
CA LEU A 180 -2.00 17.01 -4.85
C LEU A 180 -2.68 15.69 -5.28
N VAL A 181 -2.16 15.03 -6.32
CA VAL A 181 -2.71 13.73 -6.78
C VAL A 181 -2.57 12.67 -5.70
N VAL A 182 -1.38 12.52 -5.12
CA VAL A 182 -1.13 11.52 -4.06
C VAL A 182 -1.93 11.85 -2.80
N TYR A 183 -2.18 13.13 -2.51
CA TYR A 183 -3.09 13.56 -1.43
C TYR A 183 -4.53 13.11 -1.68
N LEU A 184 -5.07 13.39 -2.86
CA LEU A 184 -6.43 12.96 -3.24
C LEU A 184 -6.56 11.43 -3.19
N TYR A 185 -5.56 10.70 -3.70
CA TYR A 185 -5.53 9.25 -3.60
C TYR A 185 -5.54 8.77 -2.14
N SER A 186 -4.71 9.36 -1.29
CA SER A 186 -4.65 9.02 0.14
C SER A 186 -5.97 9.26 0.86
N GLU A 187 -6.66 10.35 0.55
CA GLU A 187 -7.99 10.66 1.11
C GLU A 187 -9.05 9.66 0.65
N LEU A 188 -9.06 9.30 -0.64
CA LEU A 188 -9.92 8.23 -1.14
C LEU A 188 -9.60 6.90 -0.45
N ASN A 189 -8.32 6.55 -0.28
CA ASN A 189 -7.90 5.30 0.34
C ASN A 189 -8.39 5.23 1.81
N TYR A 190 -8.25 6.33 2.54
CA TYR A 190 -8.73 6.45 3.92
C TYR A 190 -10.25 6.26 4.04
N ARG A 191 -11.02 6.86 3.13
CA ARG A 191 -12.50 6.76 3.11
C ARG A 191 -12.99 5.37 2.72
N PHE A 192 -12.47 4.81 1.65
CA PHE A 192 -13.00 3.56 1.08
C PHE A 192 -12.43 2.30 1.74
N ARG A 193 -11.18 2.34 2.24
CA ARG A 193 -10.44 1.18 2.75
C ARG A 193 -10.66 -0.05 1.87
N PRO A 194 -10.20 0.02 0.62
CA PRO A 194 -10.65 -0.83 -0.48
C PRO A 194 -10.29 -2.31 -0.31
N TYR A 195 -9.18 -2.65 0.32
CA TYR A 195 -8.72 -4.05 0.39
C TYR A 195 -9.53 -4.87 1.39
N LYS A 196 -9.70 -6.16 1.12
CA LYS A 196 -10.31 -7.11 2.07
C LYS A 196 -9.49 -7.25 3.35
N MET A 197 -8.16 -7.28 3.22
CA MET A 197 -7.24 -7.37 4.34
C MET A 197 -6.95 -5.98 4.92
N SER A 198 -7.15 -5.80 6.23
CA SER A 198 -6.88 -4.53 6.92
C SER A 198 -5.39 -4.16 6.89
N THR A 199 -4.52 -5.17 6.93
CA THR A 199 -3.07 -5.01 6.87
C THR A 199 -2.63 -4.40 5.54
N LEU A 200 -3.28 -4.75 4.43
CA LEU A 200 -3.00 -4.17 3.11
C LEU A 200 -3.52 -2.74 2.96
N ASN A 201 -4.70 -2.44 3.53
CA ASN A 201 -5.20 -1.06 3.62
C ASN A 201 -4.22 -0.15 4.38
N ASN A 202 -3.69 -0.63 5.51
CA ASN A 202 -2.73 0.15 6.29
C ASN A 202 -1.43 0.35 5.51
N LEU A 203 -0.89 -0.69 4.86
CA LEU A 203 0.32 -0.56 4.05
C LEU A 203 0.17 0.46 2.93
N ASP A 204 -0.94 0.42 2.19
CA ASP A 204 -1.19 1.33 1.08
C ASP A 204 -1.35 2.78 1.59
N ALA A 205 -2.12 2.98 2.66
CA ALA A 205 -2.26 4.29 3.30
C ALA A 205 -0.92 4.84 3.85
N HIS A 206 -0.08 3.98 4.44
CA HIS A 206 1.26 4.37 4.88
C HIS A 206 2.17 4.69 3.69
N SER A 207 2.07 3.94 2.59
CA SER A 207 2.83 4.17 1.35
C SER A 207 2.56 5.55 0.78
N ALA A 208 1.28 5.94 0.68
CA ALA A 208 0.87 7.24 0.16
C ALA A 208 1.38 8.39 1.04
N LYS A 209 1.30 8.25 2.36
CA LYS A 209 1.84 9.25 3.31
C LYS A 209 3.36 9.38 3.22
N VAL A 210 4.07 8.25 3.14
CA VAL A 210 5.52 8.23 2.96
C VAL A 210 5.92 8.91 1.65
N CYS A 211 5.17 8.65 0.57
CA CYS A 211 5.36 9.31 -0.72
C CYS A 211 5.13 10.83 -0.63
N GLN A 212 4.04 11.28 -0.01
CA GLN A 212 3.76 12.71 0.20
C GLN A 212 4.89 13.43 0.94
N VAL A 213 5.33 12.87 2.08
CA VAL A 213 6.44 13.45 2.84
C VAL A 213 7.72 13.44 2.03
N SER A 214 7.99 12.37 1.28
CA SER A 214 9.18 12.27 0.42
C SER A 214 9.19 13.34 -0.68
N ILE A 215 8.04 13.64 -1.30
CA ILE A 215 7.92 14.72 -2.29
C ILE A 215 8.23 16.07 -1.66
N ILE A 216 7.67 16.36 -0.47
CA ILE A 216 7.92 17.61 0.26
C ILE A 216 9.41 17.76 0.59
N LEU A 217 10.04 16.70 1.11
CA LEU A 217 11.47 16.70 1.41
C LEU A 217 12.30 16.88 0.12
N GLY A 218 11.91 16.25 -0.98
CA GLY A 218 12.55 16.39 -2.30
C GLY A 218 12.50 17.81 -2.85
N CYS A 219 11.35 18.49 -2.74
CA CYS A 219 11.23 19.91 -3.07
C CYS A 219 12.12 20.77 -2.17
N GLY A 220 12.18 20.46 -0.87
CA GLY A 220 13.08 21.12 0.08
C GLY A 220 14.56 20.98 -0.30
N ILE A 221 15.00 19.79 -0.71
CA ILE A 221 16.37 19.54 -1.20
C ILE A 221 16.66 20.42 -2.42
N TYR A 222 15.75 20.45 -3.40
CA TYR A 222 15.92 21.24 -4.62
C TYR A 222 16.06 22.73 -4.31
N ILE A 223 15.20 23.28 -3.44
CA ILE A 223 15.25 24.69 -3.03
C ILE A 223 16.58 25.01 -2.36
N ASN A 224 17.04 24.18 -1.41
CA ASN A 224 18.31 24.42 -0.72
C ASN A 224 19.52 24.30 -1.65
N GLN A 225 19.44 23.43 -2.67
CA GLN A 225 20.46 23.34 -3.71
C GLN A 225 20.52 24.63 -4.56
N LEU A 226 19.38 25.25 -4.88
CA LEU A 226 19.34 26.52 -5.61
C LEU A 226 19.98 27.67 -4.83
N TYR A 227 19.75 27.73 -3.51
CA TYR A 227 20.30 28.79 -2.64
C TYR A 227 21.70 28.48 -2.10
N GLY A 228 22.27 27.30 -2.37
CA GLY A 228 23.59 26.91 -1.88
C GLY A 228 23.66 26.60 -0.38
N ASN A 229 22.53 26.35 0.28
CA ASN A 229 22.45 26.11 1.72
C ASN A 229 22.66 24.62 2.05
N ILE A 230 23.92 24.19 2.08
CA ILE A 230 24.29 22.78 2.31
C ILE A 230 23.87 22.31 3.71
N GLU A 231 23.99 23.18 4.72
CA GLU A 231 23.68 22.86 6.12
C GLU A 231 22.23 22.41 6.32
N THR A 232 21.28 23.04 5.63
CA THR A 232 19.86 22.67 5.66
C THR A 232 19.55 21.55 4.67
N GLN A 233 20.31 21.38 3.59
CA GLN A 233 20.11 20.31 2.62
C GLN A 233 20.38 18.90 3.20
N ILE A 234 21.44 18.75 4.01
CA ILE A 234 21.82 17.48 4.65
C ILE A 234 20.69 16.86 5.49
N PRO A 235 20.04 17.59 6.43
CA PRO A 235 18.95 17.01 7.22
C PRO A 235 17.75 16.61 6.39
N TYR A 236 17.40 17.33 5.30
CA TYR A 236 16.34 16.88 4.39
C TYR A 236 16.66 15.49 3.79
N PHE A 237 17.88 15.29 3.29
CA PHE A 237 18.33 14.00 2.77
C PHE A 237 18.32 12.90 3.84
N LEU A 238 18.81 13.19 5.04
CA LEU A 238 18.86 12.21 6.12
C LEU A 238 17.46 11.74 6.52
N ILE A 239 16.51 12.67 6.68
CA ILE A 239 15.12 12.34 7.00
C ILE A 239 14.49 11.54 5.86
N LEU A 240 14.72 11.92 4.60
CA LEU A 240 14.21 11.21 3.43
C LEU A 240 14.66 9.73 3.42
N VAL A 241 15.96 9.49 3.63
CA VAL A 241 16.54 8.14 3.64
C VAL A 241 15.99 7.32 4.81
N VAL A 242 15.99 7.87 6.02
CA VAL A 242 15.49 7.17 7.22
C VAL A 242 14.02 6.80 7.06
N LEU A 243 13.19 7.73 6.57
CA LEU A 243 11.77 7.52 6.39
C LEU A 243 11.47 6.41 5.36
N ASN A 244 12.12 6.44 4.20
CA ASN A 244 11.93 5.43 3.16
C ASN A 244 12.49 4.06 3.57
N PHE A 245 13.64 4.04 4.26
CA PHE A 245 14.24 2.81 4.77
C PHE A 245 13.35 2.15 5.84
N PHE A 246 12.81 2.94 6.78
CA PHE A 246 11.89 2.43 7.77
C PHE A 246 10.62 1.84 7.14
N TYR A 247 10.05 2.51 6.14
CA TYR A 247 8.89 2.00 5.40
C TYR A 247 9.21 0.70 4.68
N LEU A 248 10.39 0.60 4.04
CA LEU A 248 10.85 -0.61 3.37
C LEU A 248 10.99 -1.79 4.36
N LEU A 249 11.54 -1.57 5.55
CA LEU A 249 11.61 -2.59 6.59
C LEU A 249 10.22 -3.05 7.06
N MET A 250 9.28 -2.12 7.22
CA MET A 250 7.90 -2.46 7.59
C MET A 250 7.23 -3.34 6.51
N LEU A 251 7.40 -2.98 5.24
CA LEU A 251 6.86 -3.75 4.10
C LEU A 251 7.49 -5.14 4.02
N LEU A 252 8.82 -5.24 4.14
CA LEU A 252 9.53 -6.53 4.17
C LEU A 252 9.07 -7.41 5.32
N ASN A 253 8.94 -6.87 6.53
CA ASN A 253 8.47 -7.63 7.67
C ASN A 253 7.05 -8.19 7.45
N GLN A 254 6.18 -7.41 6.82
CA GLN A 254 4.82 -7.85 6.54
C GLN A 254 4.77 -8.94 5.45
N ILE A 255 5.60 -8.82 4.40
CA ILE A 255 5.75 -9.87 3.38
C ILE A 255 6.30 -11.15 4.01
N LEU A 256 7.39 -11.03 4.79
CA LEU A 256 8.00 -12.17 5.48
C LEU A 256 6.99 -12.85 6.39
N LYS A 257 6.24 -12.09 7.20
CA LYS A 257 5.20 -12.63 8.07
C LYS A 257 4.14 -13.41 7.28
N SER A 258 3.64 -12.84 6.17
CA SER A 258 2.66 -13.53 5.31
C SER A 258 3.23 -14.83 4.75
N TYR A 259 4.48 -14.80 4.27
CA TYR A 259 5.15 -15.97 3.71
C TYR A 259 5.43 -17.05 4.78
N TRP A 260 5.82 -16.63 5.99
CA TRP A 260 6.01 -17.55 7.12
C TRP A 260 4.71 -18.22 7.55
N GLU A 261 3.58 -17.50 7.52
CA GLU A 261 2.27 -18.08 7.80
C GLU A 261 1.89 -19.15 6.76
N ASP A 262 2.06 -18.85 5.46
CA ASP A 262 1.81 -19.81 4.38
C ASP A 262 2.74 -21.03 4.43
N LEU A 263 4.01 -20.83 4.83
CA LEU A 263 5.00 -21.89 4.97
C LEU A 263 4.74 -22.77 6.20
N ASP A 264 4.29 -22.20 7.32
CA ASP A 264 3.93 -22.95 8.53
C ASP A 264 2.72 -23.88 8.27
N ASP A 265 1.76 -23.44 7.44
CA ASP A 265 0.64 -24.29 7.00
C ASP A 265 1.10 -25.49 6.15
N GLN A 266 2.11 -25.31 5.29
CA GLN A 266 2.70 -26.42 4.53
C GLN A 266 3.53 -27.35 5.43
N LEU A 267 4.28 -26.78 6.37
CA LEU A 267 5.05 -27.55 7.36
C LEU A 267 4.12 -28.35 8.28
N ASP A 268 2.96 -27.83 8.65
CA ASP A 268 1.98 -28.54 9.47
C ASP A 268 1.45 -29.81 8.76
N LYS A 269 1.21 -29.75 7.45
CA LYS A 269 0.86 -30.96 6.65
C LYS A 269 1.98 -32.00 6.66
N LEU A 270 3.24 -31.57 6.63
CA LEU A 270 4.40 -32.46 6.73
C LEU A 270 4.53 -33.05 8.14
N ARG A 271 4.40 -32.22 9.18
CA ARG A 271 4.41 -32.65 10.59
C ARG A 271 3.32 -33.69 10.83
N GLU A 272 2.11 -33.47 10.34
CA GLU A 272 0.99 -34.44 10.47
C GLU A 272 1.28 -35.77 9.78
N LYS A 273 1.88 -35.76 8.58
CA LYS A 273 2.33 -36.99 7.90
C LYS A 273 3.40 -37.73 8.70
N ILE A 274 4.38 -37.02 9.27
CA ILE A 274 5.44 -37.62 10.10
C ILE A 274 4.85 -38.26 11.35
N ILE A 275 3.89 -37.60 12.01
CA ILE A 275 3.19 -38.14 13.20
C ILE A 275 2.38 -39.38 12.84
N ALA A 276 1.73 -39.41 11.67
CA ALA A 276 0.98 -40.57 11.21
C ALA A 276 1.88 -41.79 10.95
N ILE A 277 3.10 -41.57 10.45
CA ILE A 277 4.09 -42.63 10.19
C ILE A 277 4.77 -43.09 11.50
N ALA A 278 5.02 -42.16 12.42
CA ALA A 278 5.80 -42.39 13.63
C ALA A 278 5.14 -41.75 14.86
N PRO A 279 4.08 -42.36 15.43
CA PRO A 279 3.36 -41.80 16.57
C PRO A 279 4.18 -41.74 17.87
N TRP A 280 5.18 -42.61 18.02
CA TRP A 280 6.14 -42.64 19.12
C TRP A 280 6.98 -41.35 19.25
N THR A 281 7.03 -40.52 18.19
CA THR A 281 7.74 -39.23 18.22
C THR A 281 7.10 -38.20 19.17
N MET A 282 5.84 -38.41 19.56
CA MET A 282 5.12 -37.52 20.49
C MET A 282 5.43 -37.77 21.96
N ASP A 283 5.98 -38.93 22.31
CA ASP A 283 6.31 -39.29 23.69
C ASP A 283 7.57 -38.58 24.18
N TYR A 284 8.46 -38.19 23.27
CA TYR A 284 9.68 -37.45 23.59
C TYR A 284 9.44 -35.93 23.60
N PRO A 285 9.70 -35.23 24.72
CA PRO A 285 9.39 -33.81 24.86
C PRO A 285 10.15 -32.91 23.88
N CYS A 286 11.39 -33.26 23.52
CA CYS A 286 12.18 -32.50 22.55
C CYS A 286 11.61 -32.58 21.14
N LEU A 287 11.20 -33.77 20.70
CA LEU A 287 10.61 -33.99 19.37
C LEU A 287 9.21 -33.40 19.27
N ARG A 288 8.42 -33.51 20.34
CA ARG A 288 7.10 -32.91 20.46
C ARG A 288 7.10 -31.40 20.28
N ILE A 289 8.13 -30.68 20.72
CA ILE A 289 8.22 -29.21 20.54
C ILE A 289 8.32 -28.82 19.06
N TYR A 290 9.00 -29.62 18.24
CA TYR A 290 9.23 -29.34 16.81
C TYR A 290 8.15 -29.94 15.89
N LEU A 291 7.54 -31.06 16.30
CA LEU A 291 6.51 -31.77 15.54
C LEU A 291 5.08 -31.36 15.91
N GLU A 292 4.86 -30.66 17.02
CA GLU A 292 3.54 -30.12 17.38
C GLU A 292 3.11 -29.08 16.33
N SER A 293 1.95 -29.30 15.71
CA SER A 293 1.42 -28.39 14.69
C SER A 293 1.18 -26.99 15.26
N SER A 294 1.42 -25.98 14.43
CA SER A 294 1.26 -24.57 14.78
C SER A 294 -0.14 -24.29 15.35
N ILE A 295 -1.16 -24.96 14.83
CA ILE A 295 -2.57 -24.88 15.28
C ILE A 295 -2.73 -25.42 16.71
N LYS A 296 -2.17 -26.59 17.01
CA LYS A 296 -2.22 -27.18 18.37
C LYS A 296 -1.46 -26.31 19.37
N ARG A 297 -0.29 -25.79 18.97
CA ARG A 297 0.51 -24.87 19.77
C ARG A 297 -0.24 -23.56 20.05
N ARG A 298 -0.87 -22.93 19.05
CA ARG A 298 -1.68 -21.70 19.21
C ARG A 298 -2.87 -21.93 20.16
N LYS A 299 -3.61 -23.04 20.01
CA LYS A 299 -4.71 -23.42 20.92
C LYS A 299 -4.23 -23.62 22.36
N ARG A 300 -3.10 -24.30 22.56
CA ARG A 300 -2.50 -24.51 23.89
C ARG A 300 -2.13 -23.18 24.55
N VAL A 301 -1.46 -22.28 23.83
CA VAL A 301 -1.05 -20.96 24.33
C VAL A 301 -2.28 -20.10 24.67
N GLN A 302 -3.30 -20.08 23.81
CA GLN A 302 -4.55 -19.37 24.11
C GLN A 302 -5.24 -19.92 25.37
N GLY A 303 -5.31 -21.25 25.52
CA GLY A 303 -5.88 -21.89 26.72
C GLY A 303 -5.10 -21.54 27.99
N GLN A 304 -3.77 -21.53 27.94
CA GLN A 304 -2.94 -21.11 29.07
C GLN A 304 -3.11 -19.61 29.38
N TYR A 305 -3.15 -18.75 28.36
CA TYR A 305 -3.40 -17.33 28.53
C TYR A 305 -4.77 -17.06 29.17
N GLN A 306 -5.81 -17.77 28.77
CA GLN A 306 -7.14 -17.68 29.41
C GLN A 306 -7.11 -18.10 30.87
N LYS A 307 -6.38 -19.17 31.22
CA LYS A 307 -6.19 -19.59 32.62
C LYS A 307 -5.48 -18.48 33.42
N ILE A 308 -4.35 -17.99 32.92
CA ILE A 308 -3.58 -16.90 33.58
C ILE A 308 -4.46 -15.66 33.73
N LYS A 309 -5.19 -15.25 32.69
CA LYS A 309 -6.12 -14.12 32.73
C LYS A 309 -7.19 -14.30 33.80
N LYS A 310 -7.76 -15.51 33.93
CA LYS A 310 -8.77 -15.83 34.95
C LYS A 310 -8.18 -15.75 36.36
N TYR A 311 -6.97 -16.28 36.58
CA TYR A 311 -6.25 -16.16 37.84
C TYR A 311 -5.91 -14.69 38.17
N LEU A 312 -5.38 -13.92 37.22
CA LEU A 312 -5.07 -12.51 37.46
C LEU A 312 -6.33 -11.67 37.75
N LEU A 313 -7.44 -11.95 37.06
CA LEU A 313 -8.73 -11.30 37.33
C LEU A 313 -9.28 -11.66 38.73
N SER A 314 -9.07 -12.88 39.22
CA SER A 314 -9.50 -13.24 40.58
C SER A 314 -8.73 -12.49 41.67
N TYR A 315 -7.46 -12.15 41.44
CA TYR A 315 -6.69 -11.30 42.36
C TYR A 315 -6.94 -9.80 42.17
N ALA A 316 -7.24 -9.35 40.95
CA ALA A 316 -7.49 -7.93 40.66
C ALA A 316 -8.80 -7.41 41.28
N LYS A 317 -9.85 -8.23 41.37
CA LYS A 317 -11.14 -7.87 41.97
C LYS A 317 -11.04 -7.45 43.45
N PRO A 318 -10.48 -8.26 44.36
CA PRO A 318 -10.36 -7.89 45.77
C PRO A 318 -9.43 -6.70 45.99
N ILE A 319 -8.38 -6.52 45.17
CA ILE A 319 -7.50 -5.34 45.24
C ILE A 319 -8.26 -4.07 44.85
N LYS A 320 -9.13 -4.16 43.84
CA LYS A 320 -9.98 -3.03 43.42
C LYS A 320 -11.01 -2.69 44.51
N GLU A 321 -11.67 -3.69 45.09
CA GLU A 321 -12.60 -3.51 46.22
C GLU A 321 -11.91 -2.92 47.46
N LEU A 322 -10.70 -3.38 47.79
CA LEU A 322 -9.89 -2.77 48.86
C LEU A 322 -9.57 -1.31 48.59
N LYS A 323 -9.20 -0.96 47.35
CA LYS A 323 -8.92 0.42 46.97
C LYS A 323 -10.17 1.30 47.03
N ASP A 324 -11.32 0.78 46.58
CA ASP A 324 -12.58 1.50 46.61
C ASP A 324 -13.08 1.70 48.06
N ASN A 325 -12.90 0.71 48.93
CA ASN A 325 -13.18 0.81 50.38
C ASN A 325 -12.22 1.79 51.10
N LEU A 326 -10.93 1.81 50.74
CA LEU A 326 -9.99 2.79 51.28
C LEU A 326 -10.37 4.21 50.88
N ASN A 327 -10.80 4.41 49.63
CA ASN A 327 -11.26 5.70 49.15
C ASN A 327 -12.57 6.14 49.85
N SER A 328 -13.50 5.23 50.13
CA SER A 328 -14.73 5.56 50.87
C SER A 328 -14.43 5.93 52.32
N ILE A 329 -13.56 5.17 53.01
CA ILE A 329 -13.11 5.50 54.38
C ILE A 329 -12.42 6.87 54.41
N GLN A 330 -11.55 7.15 53.44
CA GLN A 330 -10.86 8.45 53.35
C GLN A 330 -11.84 9.60 53.11
N ASN A 331 -12.91 9.37 52.35
CA ASN A 331 -13.97 10.35 52.11
C ASN A 331 -14.91 10.54 53.31
N GLU A 332 -15.08 9.55 54.19
CA GLU A 332 -15.84 9.66 55.44
C GLU A 332 -15.05 10.33 56.58
N ILE A 333 -13.73 10.11 56.63
CA ILE A 333 -12.85 10.73 57.64
C ILE A 333 -12.62 12.23 57.35
N ARG A 334 -12.57 12.64 56.08
CA ARG A 334 -12.37 14.04 55.68
C ARG A 334 -13.38 15.04 56.28
N PRO A 335 -14.70 14.79 56.24
CA PRO A 335 -15.68 15.70 56.83
C PRO A 335 -15.66 15.69 58.36
N SER A 336 -15.37 14.57 59.04
CA SER A 336 -15.34 14.51 60.52
C SER A 336 -14.12 15.24 61.11
N ILE A 337 -12.96 15.15 60.47
CA ILE A 337 -11.78 15.95 60.83
C ILE A 337 -12.04 17.44 60.60
N ASN A 338 -12.63 17.82 59.45
CA ASN A 338 -12.96 19.22 59.20
C ASN A 338 -13.98 19.77 60.22
N MET A 339 -15.01 19.00 60.56
CA MET A 339 -16.03 19.41 61.53
C MET A 339 -15.44 19.62 62.94
N SER A 340 -14.56 18.72 63.39
CA SER A 340 -13.88 18.86 64.69
C SER A 340 -12.93 20.06 64.74
N ILE A 341 -12.22 20.35 63.65
CA ILE A 341 -11.38 21.56 63.52
C ILE A 341 -12.25 22.83 63.56
N THR A 342 -13.37 22.86 62.84
CA THR A 342 -14.28 24.02 62.85
C THR A 342 -14.91 24.24 64.23
N ILE A 343 -15.30 23.18 64.94
CA ILE A 343 -15.82 23.27 66.31
C ILE A 343 -14.76 23.81 67.27
N ASN A 344 -13.51 23.33 67.18
CA ASN A 344 -12.40 23.85 68.00
C ASN A 344 -12.08 25.31 67.67
N GLN A 345 -12.09 25.70 66.39
CA GLN A 345 -11.89 27.10 65.98
C GLN A 345 -12.99 28.01 66.53
N ILE A 346 -14.27 27.59 66.45
CA ILE A 346 -15.40 28.34 67.02
C ILE A 346 -15.28 28.45 68.54
N ARG A 347 -14.82 27.40 69.22
CA ARG A 347 -14.62 27.39 70.68
C ARG A 347 -13.53 28.38 71.09
N ILE A 348 -12.39 28.37 70.40
CA ILE A 348 -11.28 29.31 70.62
C ILE A 348 -11.74 30.75 70.33
N PHE A 349 -12.50 30.98 69.27
CA PHE A 349 -13.02 32.30 68.94
C PHE A 349 -13.98 32.85 70.01
N LYS A 350 -14.85 31.99 70.57
CA LYS A 350 -15.72 32.36 71.70
C LYS A 350 -14.97 32.64 73.00
N GLU A 351 -13.84 31.98 73.24
CA GLU A 351 -12.98 32.27 74.40
C GLU A 351 -12.26 33.62 74.26
N ILE A 352 -11.75 33.92 73.06
CA ILE A 352 -11.11 35.21 72.76
C ILE A 352 -12.12 36.38 72.88
N GLN A 353 -13.35 36.18 72.41
CA GLN A 353 -14.40 37.22 72.47
C GLN A 353 -14.94 37.48 73.89
N LYS A 354 -14.63 36.61 74.87
CA LYS A 354 -14.94 36.84 76.30
C LYS A 354 -13.84 37.62 77.03
N GLN A 355 -12.66 37.79 76.43
CA GLN A 355 -11.51 38.48 77.01
C GLN A 355 -11.32 39.91 76.47
N ILE A 356 -12.18 40.34 75.54
CA ILE A 356 -12.32 41.71 75.02
C ILE A 356 -13.63 42.26 75.57
#